data_AF-A0AAW4W2E0-F1
#
_entry.id   AF-A0AAW4W2E0-F1
#
_cell.length_a   1.000
_cell.length_b   1.000
_cell.length_c   1.000
_cell.angle_alpha   90.00
_cell.angle_beta   90.00
_cell.angle_gamma   90.00
#
_symmetry.space_group_name_H-M   'P 1'
#
loop_
_entity.id
_entity.type
_entity.pdbx_description
1 polymer ?
#
loop_
_entity_poly.entity_id
_entity_poly.type
_entity_poly.pdbx_seq_one_letter_code
_entity_poly.pdbx_strand_id
1 'polypeptide(L)'
;MPSYVTYHIFAATVQRVTSDSVAHIASSYPAAYRWGSQGPDPLALYHAPFPSALRRLANRVCTEPPAPLFESLCKAAVASHNTAALAYVFGFCTHYALSRVTYSFVSAQADRLSQFMPGYSAEARRHLVESDIDGVMIADFVSDTPAEYEAYRQLEPDAPESPLAAKILAQALRETYGVHITPAAVYHSMNDMRRMHHLAHQGASALNRLQRFEHLIGKSGFASSLIRPTEPLAADCTNQEHRPWTSRTGERTDSFSDLFDAAVPLAVSLQRAALDRYYQQKPLDPRFFPTDFTGTPIKK
;
A
#
# COMPACT_ATOMS: atom_id res chain seq x y z
N MET A 1 -0.25 -6.37 -2.83
CA MET A 1 -0.88 -5.05 -2.80
C MET A 1 -0.06 -4.19 -3.73
N PRO A 2 -0.65 -3.28 -4.54
CA PRO A 2 0.13 -2.41 -5.42
C PRO A 2 1.35 -1.83 -4.71
N SER A 3 2.43 -1.64 -5.44
CA SER A 3 3.66 -1.11 -4.86
C SER A 3 3.45 0.32 -4.33
N TYR A 4 4.39 0.78 -3.49
CA TYR A 4 4.31 2.05 -2.78
C TYR A 4 4.04 3.27 -3.68
N VAL A 5 4.50 3.27 -4.94
CA VAL A 5 4.31 4.40 -5.87
C VAL A 5 2.85 4.54 -6.23
N THR A 6 2.20 3.43 -6.56
CA THR A 6 0.78 3.40 -6.87
C THR A 6 -0.06 3.94 -5.70
N TYR A 7 0.28 3.57 -4.46
CA TYR A 7 -0.39 4.15 -3.28
C TYR A 7 -0.16 5.65 -3.12
N HIS A 8 1.07 6.12 -3.40
CA HIS A 8 1.40 7.53 -3.34
C HIS A 8 0.62 8.34 -4.40
N ILE A 9 0.59 7.87 -5.64
CA ILE A 9 -0.16 8.49 -6.74
C ILE A 9 -1.66 8.50 -6.44
N PHE A 10 -2.19 7.40 -5.89
CA PHE A 10 -3.59 7.35 -5.46
C PHE A 10 -3.88 8.37 -4.36
N ALA A 11 -3.03 8.45 -3.33
CA ALA A 11 -3.20 9.40 -2.24
C ALA A 11 -3.17 10.87 -2.73
N ALA A 12 -2.26 11.20 -3.65
CA ALA A 12 -2.19 12.52 -4.28
C ALA A 12 -3.42 12.81 -5.15
N THR A 13 -3.98 11.80 -5.82
CA THR A 13 -5.23 11.94 -6.59
C THR A 13 -6.42 12.21 -5.69
N VAL A 14 -6.56 11.45 -4.59
CA VAL A 14 -7.62 11.67 -3.59
C VAL A 14 -7.49 13.06 -2.94
N GLN A 15 -6.26 13.51 -2.65
CA GLN A 15 -6.02 14.84 -2.07
C GLN A 15 -6.54 15.98 -2.96
N ARG A 16 -6.50 15.81 -4.29
CA ARG A 16 -6.97 16.83 -5.25
C ARG A 16 -8.49 16.95 -5.32
N VAL A 17 -9.24 15.94 -4.89
CA VAL A 17 -10.71 15.86 -5.07
C VAL A 17 -11.47 15.76 -3.75
N THR A 18 -10.78 15.65 -2.61
CA THR A 18 -11.37 15.64 -1.28
C THR A 18 -11.80 17.05 -0.85
N SER A 19 -12.46 17.20 0.29
CA SER A 19 -12.89 18.52 0.78
C SER A 19 -11.71 19.40 1.20
N ASP A 20 -11.88 20.72 1.11
CA ASP A 20 -10.84 21.71 1.44
C ASP A 20 -10.18 21.47 2.80
N SER A 21 -10.95 21.10 3.83
CA SER A 21 -10.41 20.82 5.16
C SER A 21 -9.49 19.59 5.18
N VAL A 22 -9.86 18.52 4.48
CA VAL A 22 -9.03 17.30 4.40
C VAL A 22 -7.79 17.59 3.57
N ALA A 23 -7.97 18.24 2.41
CA ALA A 23 -6.87 18.61 1.52
C ALA A 23 -5.84 19.51 2.23
N HIS A 24 -6.31 20.50 3.00
CA HIS A 24 -5.49 21.41 3.77
C HIS A 24 -4.67 20.72 4.87
N ILE A 25 -5.29 19.80 5.63
CA ILE A 25 -4.58 19.02 6.66
C ILE A 25 -3.53 18.11 6.01
N ALA A 26 -3.89 17.43 4.92
CA ALA A 26 -2.96 16.56 4.19
C ALA A 26 -1.78 17.36 3.60
N SER A 27 -2.00 18.56 3.08
CA SER A 27 -0.94 19.43 2.56
C SER A 27 -0.08 20.06 3.65
N SER A 28 -0.64 20.26 4.85
CA SER A 28 0.10 20.80 6.00
C SER A 28 1.07 19.78 6.60
N TYR A 29 0.78 18.47 6.44
CA TYR A 29 1.58 17.37 6.99
C TYR A 29 1.81 16.28 5.93
N PRO A 30 2.52 16.61 4.83
CA PRO A 30 2.63 15.73 3.67
C PRO A 30 3.39 14.44 3.99
N ALA A 31 4.39 14.46 4.88
CA ALA A 31 5.09 13.25 5.29
C ALA A 31 4.18 12.28 6.06
N ALA A 32 3.34 12.81 6.97
CA ALA A 32 2.36 11.99 7.69
C ALA A 32 1.36 11.35 6.73
N TYR A 33 0.81 12.13 5.78
CA TYR A 33 -0.13 11.64 4.78
C TYR A 33 0.50 10.56 3.87
N ARG A 34 1.73 10.79 3.39
CA ARG A 34 2.48 9.82 2.56
C ARG A 34 2.81 8.52 3.31
N TRP A 35 3.16 8.59 4.60
CA TRP A 35 3.34 7.39 5.41
C TRP A 35 2.03 6.67 5.69
N GLY A 36 0.95 7.41 5.90
CA GLY A 36 -0.39 6.85 6.02
C GLY A 36 -0.80 6.05 4.78
N SER A 37 -0.49 6.55 3.58
CA SER A 37 -0.85 5.86 2.32
C SER A 37 -0.13 4.53 2.12
N GLN A 38 0.93 4.25 2.89
CA GLN A 38 1.60 2.95 2.88
C GLN A 38 0.89 1.92 3.79
N GLY A 39 -0.07 2.34 4.60
CA GLY A 39 -0.85 1.44 5.44
C GLY A 39 0.01 0.56 6.37
N PRO A 40 -0.21 -0.77 6.39
CA PRO A 40 0.58 -1.71 7.18
C PRO A 40 1.85 -2.19 6.46
N ASP A 41 2.11 -1.79 5.21
CA ASP A 41 3.23 -2.30 4.39
C ASP A 41 4.60 -2.17 5.06
N PRO A 42 4.93 -1.07 5.79
CA PRO A 42 6.18 -1.01 6.53
C PRO A 42 6.40 -2.21 7.46
N LEU A 43 5.35 -2.72 8.10
CA LEU A 43 5.43 -3.86 9.03
C LEU A 43 5.76 -5.17 8.31
N ALA A 44 5.27 -5.33 7.08
CA ALA A 44 5.55 -6.49 6.23
C ALA A 44 7.05 -6.56 5.85
N LEU A 45 7.71 -5.41 5.81
CA LEU A 45 9.11 -5.26 5.39
C LEU A 45 10.09 -5.21 6.58
N TYR A 46 9.59 -5.29 7.82
CA TYR A 46 10.43 -5.29 9.01
C TYR A 46 11.38 -6.50 9.03
N HIS A 47 12.69 -6.22 9.01
CA HIS A 47 13.77 -7.21 8.89
C HIS A 47 13.70 -8.12 7.65
N ALA A 48 13.03 -7.68 6.58
CA ALA A 48 13.04 -8.42 5.33
C ALA A 48 14.50 -8.68 4.85
N PRO A 49 14.81 -9.88 4.34
CA PRO A 49 13.89 -10.95 3.95
C PRO A 49 13.54 -11.97 5.05
N PHE A 50 13.96 -11.76 6.30
CA PHE A 50 13.74 -12.72 7.38
C PHE A 50 12.31 -12.67 7.92
N PRO A 51 11.76 -13.80 8.42
CA PRO A 51 10.44 -13.80 9.03
C PRO A 51 10.44 -12.98 10.33
N SER A 52 9.38 -12.20 10.56
CA SER A 52 9.23 -11.40 11.77
C SER A 52 7.79 -11.45 12.31
N ALA A 53 7.64 -11.17 13.61
CA ALA A 53 6.31 -11.05 14.22
C ALA A 53 5.51 -9.88 13.64
N LEU A 54 6.20 -8.80 13.25
CA LEU A 54 5.59 -7.64 12.58
C LEU A 54 5.07 -8.01 11.20
N ARG A 55 5.78 -8.85 10.43
CA ARG A 55 5.28 -9.36 9.15
C ARG A 55 4.01 -10.20 9.31
N ARG A 56 3.93 -11.04 10.35
CA ARG A 56 2.68 -11.76 10.67
C ARG A 56 1.55 -10.83 11.07
N LEU A 57 1.86 -9.77 11.84
CA LEU A 57 0.88 -8.75 12.21
C LEU A 57 0.38 -7.98 10.99
N ALA A 58 1.25 -7.64 10.03
CA ALA A 58 0.86 -7.02 8.77
C ALA A 58 -0.18 -7.87 8.02
N ASN A 59 0.06 -9.18 7.93
CA ASN A 59 -0.91 -10.11 7.32
C ASN A 59 -2.26 -10.10 8.06
N ARG A 60 -2.24 -10.09 9.40
CA ARG A 60 -3.47 -9.98 10.21
C ARG A 60 -4.21 -8.68 9.91
N VAL A 61 -3.51 -7.55 9.81
CA VAL A 61 -4.12 -6.26 9.44
C VAL A 61 -4.84 -6.37 8.11
N CYS A 62 -4.26 -7.05 7.13
CA CYS A 62 -4.85 -7.16 5.80
C CYS A 62 -6.09 -8.08 5.77
N THR A 63 -6.18 -9.10 6.63
CA THR A 63 -7.22 -10.15 6.55
C THR A 63 -8.28 -10.07 7.65
N GLU A 64 -8.03 -9.38 8.75
CA GLU A 64 -9.02 -9.19 9.83
C GLU A 64 -9.97 -8.01 9.52
N PRO A 65 -11.17 -7.95 10.16
CA PRO A 65 -12.09 -6.84 9.97
C PRO A 65 -11.42 -5.47 10.21
N PRO A 66 -11.50 -4.51 9.27
CA PRO A 66 -10.72 -3.27 9.38
C PRO A 66 -11.38 -2.22 10.29
N ALA A 67 -12.69 -2.28 10.54
CA ALA A 67 -13.40 -1.27 11.32
C ALA A 67 -12.80 -1.03 12.72
N PRO A 68 -12.46 -2.08 13.53
CA PRO A 68 -11.78 -1.88 14.80
C PRO A 68 -10.41 -1.19 14.68
N LEU A 69 -9.63 -1.46 13.63
CA LEU A 69 -8.34 -0.79 13.41
C LEU A 69 -8.53 0.69 13.11
N PHE A 70 -9.46 1.02 12.21
CA PHE A 70 -9.74 2.40 11.84
C PHE A 70 -10.29 3.23 13.02
N GLU A 71 -11.13 2.63 13.86
CA GLU A 71 -11.60 3.27 15.10
C GLU A 71 -10.43 3.52 16.07
N SER A 72 -9.53 2.55 16.24
CA SER A 72 -8.33 2.71 17.08
C SER A 72 -7.36 3.77 16.53
N LEU A 73 -7.18 3.84 15.21
CA LEU A 73 -6.39 4.88 14.54
C LEU A 73 -6.97 6.27 14.82
N CYS A 74 -8.28 6.45 14.67
CA CYS A 74 -8.93 7.72 14.97
C CYS A 74 -8.83 8.11 16.44
N LYS A 75 -9.04 7.15 17.37
CA LYS A 75 -8.86 7.38 18.81
C LYS A 75 -7.43 7.81 19.15
N ALA A 76 -6.43 7.15 18.57
CA ALA A 76 -5.02 7.51 18.74
C ALA A 76 -4.74 8.92 18.19
N ALA A 77 -5.31 9.27 17.03
CA ALA A 77 -5.16 10.61 16.46
C ALA A 77 -5.76 11.69 17.37
N VAL A 78 -6.97 11.49 17.90
CA VAL A 78 -7.61 12.43 18.84
C VAL A 78 -6.75 12.59 20.10
N ALA A 79 -6.31 11.48 20.69
CA ALA A 79 -5.49 11.49 21.91
C ALA A 79 -4.11 12.13 21.73
N SER A 80 -3.64 12.27 20.49
CA SER A 80 -2.36 12.91 20.20
C SER A 80 -2.40 14.44 20.30
N HIS A 81 -3.59 15.05 20.23
CA HIS A 81 -3.78 16.50 20.13
C HIS A 81 -2.93 17.16 19.02
N ASN A 82 -2.66 16.43 17.94
CA ASN A 82 -1.86 16.87 16.82
C ASN A 82 -2.54 16.49 15.49
N THR A 83 -2.83 17.48 14.65
CA THR A 83 -3.50 17.31 13.35
C THR A 83 -2.64 16.53 12.34
N ALA A 84 -1.32 16.44 12.52
CA ALA A 84 -0.46 15.55 11.74
C ALA A 84 -0.84 14.06 11.92
N ALA A 85 -1.34 13.67 13.10
CA ALA A 85 -1.85 12.31 13.29
C ALA A 85 -3.11 12.06 12.45
N LEU A 86 -3.96 13.07 12.27
CA LEU A 86 -5.13 12.97 11.41
C LEU A 86 -4.73 12.88 9.93
N ALA A 87 -3.70 13.62 9.50
CA ALA A 87 -3.13 13.48 8.15
C ALA A 87 -2.63 12.04 7.91
N TYR A 88 -1.96 11.42 8.89
CA TYR A 88 -1.58 10.00 8.81
C TYR A 88 -2.81 9.08 8.63
N VAL A 89 -3.88 9.29 9.42
CA VAL A 89 -5.12 8.51 9.26
C VAL A 89 -5.75 8.72 7.88
N PHE A 90 -5.73 9.94 7.33
CA PHE A 90 -6.23 10.20 5.98
C PHE A 90 -5.47 9.43 4.91
N GLY A 91 -4.15 9.29 5.03
CA GLY A 91 -3.37 8.43 4.15
C GLY A 91 -3.77 6.97 4.33
N PHE A 92 -3.98 6.52 5.56
CA PHE A 92 -4.39 5.13 5.83
C PHE A 92 -5.76 4.80 5.21
N CYS A 93 -6.67 5.77 5.14
CA CYS A 93 -7.92 5.65 4.40
C CYS A 93 -7.70 5.40 2.90
N THR A 94 -6.75 6.10 2.26
CA THR A 94 -6.47 5.90 0.83
C THR A 94 -5.90 4.53 0.55
N HIS A 95 -5.01 4.06 1.44
CA HIS A 95 -4.43 2.72 1.35
C HIS A 95 -5.50 1.62 1.39
N TYR A 96 -6.40 1.66 2.39
CA TYR A 96 -7.49 0.69 2.49
C TYR A 96 -8.42 0.74 1.27
N ALA A 97 -8.82 1.94 0.85
CA ALA A 97 -9.74 2.13 -0.27
C ALA A 97 -9.21 1.53 -1.57
N LEU A 98 -7.92 1.73 -1.87
CA LEU A 98 -7.30 1.16 -3.07
C LEU A 98 -7.02 -0.34 -2.93
N SER A 99 -6.47 -0.77 -1.79
CA SER A 99 -6.11 -2.18 -1.58
C SER A 99 -7.30 -3.11 -1.76
N ARG A 100 -8.42 -2.78 -1.13
CA ARG A 100 -9.59 -3.68 -1.11
C ARG A 100 -10.19 -3.94 -2.50
N VAL A 101 -9.99 -3.05 -3.47
CA VAL A 101 -10.49 -3.25 -4.85
C VAL A 101 -9.44 -3.84 -5.77
N THR A 102 -8.16 -3.52 -5.55
CA THR A 102 -7.05 -3.96 -6.42
C THR A 102 -6.41 -5.28 -6.00
N TYR A 103 -6.52 -5.71 -4.73
CA TYR A 103 -5.83 -6.90 -4.24
C TYR A 103 -6.18 -8.15 -5.04
N SER A 104 -7.46 -8.36 -5.33
CA SER A 104 -7.94 -9.52 -6.09
C SER A 104 -7.50 -9.47 -7.55
N PHE A 105 -7.47 -8.28 -8.15
CA PHE A 105 -6.95 -8.04 -9.49
C PHE A 105 -5.46 -8.42 -9.56
N VAL A 106 -4.63 -7.87 -8.66
CA VAL A 106 -3.20 -8.16 -8.60
C VAL A 106 -2.94 -9.67 -8.42
N SER A 107 -3.75 -10.35 -7.59
CA SER A 107 -3.66 -11.81 -7.46
C SER A 107 -3.97 -12.53 -8.77
N ALA A 108 -5.05 -12.16 -9.47
CA ALA A 108 -5.44 -12.76 -10.73
C ALA A 108 -4.39 -12.55 -11.83
N GLN A 109 -3.77 -11.37 -11.89
CA GLN A 109 -2.68 -11.10 -12.83
C GLN A 109 -1.42 -11.90 -12.47
N ALA A 110 -1.10 -12.05 -11.19
CA ALA A 110 0.03 -12.86 -10.75
C ALA A 110 -0.16 -14.35 -11.08
N ASP A 111 -1.41 -14.84 -11.05
CA ASP A 111 -1.78 -16.18 -11.48
C ASP A 111 -1.63 -16.34 -13.00
N ARG A 112 -2.03 -15.32 -13.80
CA ARG A 112 -1.78 -15.31 -15.26
C ARG A 112 -0.30 -15.35 -15.60
N LEU A 113 0.55 -14.63 -14.85
CA LEU A 113 2.00 -14.67 -15.03
C LEU A 113 2.61 -16.07 -14.84
N SER A 114 1.92 -17.01 -14.20
CA SER A 114 2.42 -18.38 -14.06
C SER A 114 2.66 -19.08 -15.40
N GLN A 115 1.92 -18.71 -16.45
CA GLN A 115 2.08 -19.24 -17.80
C GLN A 115 3.35 -18.73 -18.48
N PHE A 116 3.74 -17.49 -18.20
CA PHE A 116 4.93 -16.85 -18.76
C PHE A 116 6.19 -17.09 -17.91
N MET A 117 6.00 -17.30 -16.60
CA MET A 117 7.07 -17.39 -15.61
C MET A 117 6.84 -18.56 -14.63
N PRO A 118 6.88 -19.82 -15.11
CA PRO A 118 6.58 -20.99 -14.27
C PRO A 118 7.61 -21.24 -13.16
N GLY A 119 8.86 -20.78 -13.36
CA GLY A 119 9.95 -20.93 -12.37
C GLY A 119 9.95 -19.89 -11.25
N TYR A 120 9.01 -18.93 -11.25
CA TYR A 120 8.89 -17.89 -10.24
C TYR A 120 7.90 -18.32 -9.16
N SER A 121 8.19 -17.98 -7.90
CA SER A 121 7.22 -18.18 -6.81
C SER A 121 5.98 -17.30 -7.01
N ALA A 122 4.87 -17.65 -6.36
CA ALA A 122 3.66 -16.82 -6.40
C ALA A 122 3.91 -15.40 -5.86
N GLU A 123 4.76 -15.27 -4.82
CA GLU A 123 5.19 -13.98 -4.26
C GLU A 123 6.02 -13.18 -5.27
N ALA A 124 6.97 -13.81 -5.95
CA ALA A 124 7.78 -13.13 -6.97
C ALA A 124 6.94 -12.67 -8.17
N ARG A 125 6.00 -13.49 -8.65
CA ARG A 125 5.06 -13.08 -9.71
C ARG A 125 4.19 -11.91 -9.28
N ARG A 126 3.75 -11.90 -8.02
CA ARG A 126 2.99 -10.80 -7.46
C ARG A 126 3.78 -9.49 -7.44
N HIS A 127 5.03 -9.52 -6.97
CA HIS A 127 5.90 -8.34 -6.99
C HIS A 127 6.18 -7.82 -8.41
N LEU A 128 6.27 -8.72 -9.40
CA LEU A 128 6.41 -8.32 -10.81
C LEU A 128 5.17 -7.59 -11.33
N VAL A 129 3.97 -8.09 -11.06
CA VAL A 129 2.70 -7.39 -11.39
C VAL A 129 2.66 -6.01 -10.72
N GLU A 130 3.00 -5.95 -9.44
CA GLU A 130 2.99 -4.70 -8.67
C GLU A 130 4.00 -3.68 -9.22
N SER A 131 5.18 -4.14 -9.63
CA SER A 131 6.22 -3.30 -10.25
C SER A 131 5.84 -2.83 -11.65
N ASP A 132 5.15 -3.66 -12.43
CA ASP A 132 4.66 -3.32 -13.76
C ASP A 132 3.53 -2.28 -13.70
N ILE A 133 2.57 -2.48 -12.81
CA ILE A 133 1.51 -1.50 -12.51
C ILE A 133 2.15 -0.16 -12.11
N ASP A 134 3.10 -0.17 -11.18
CA ASP A 134 3.84 1.02 -10.80
C ASP A 134 4.46 1.74 -12.00
N GLY A 135 5.00 0.98 -12.95
CA GLY A 135 5.62 1.53 -14.14
C GLY A 135 4.63 2.29 -15.02
N VAL A 136 3.45 1.70 -15.24
CA VAL A 136 2.35 2.36 -15.97
C VAL A 136 1.86 3.59 -15.21
N MET A 137 1.66 3.47 -13.89
CA MET A 137 1.19 4.60 -13.08
C MET A 137 2.15 5.80 -13.12
N ILE A 138 3.47 5.56 -13.17
CA ILE A 138 4.46 6.65 -13.28
C ILE A 138 4.41 7.30 -14.65
N ALA A 139 4.37 6.49 -15.72
CA ALA A 139 4.28 7.00 -17.08
C ALA A 139 3.03 7.89 -17.24
N ASP A 140 1.89 7.44 -16.72
CA ASP A 140 0.60 8.11 -16.90
C ASP A 140 0.42 9.34 -16.00
N PHE A 141 0.86 9.30 -14.73
CA PHE A 141 0.56 10.35 -13.75
C PHE A 141 1.72 11.27 -13.40
N VAL A 142 2.97 10.83 -13.60
CA VAL A 142 4.18 11.60 -13.27
C VAL A 142 4.88 12.08 -14.54
N SER A 143 4.65 11.40 -15.68
CA SER A 143 5.32 11.67 -16.96
C SER A 143 6.84 11.59 -16.87
N ASP A 144 7.34 10.63 -16.08
CA ASP A 144 8.76 10.35 -15.87
C ASP A 144 9.12 8.96 -16.41
N THR A 145 10.41 8.69 -16.62
CA THR A 145 10.90 7.36 -16.98
C THR A 145 10.70 6.42 -15.79
N PRO A 146 9.87 5.36 -15.89
CA PRO A 146 9.51 4.55 -14.74
C PRO A 146 10.69 3.96 -13.97
N ALA A 147 11.71 3.47 -14.67
CA ALA A 147 12.91 2.89 -14.05
C ALA A 147 13.82 3.92 -13.36
N GLU A 148 13.76 5.18 -13.78
CA GLU A 148 14.59 6.27 -13.24
C GLU A 148 13.88 7.00 -12.09
N TYR A 149 12.56 6.87 -11.97
CA TYR A 149 11.79 7.54 -10.93
C TYR A 149 12.18 7.07 -9.51
N GLU A 150 12.88 7.95 -8.80
CA GLU A 150 13.44 7.74 -7.45
C GLU A 150 12.38 7.83 -6.35
N ALA A 151 11.29 7.07 -6.46
CA ALA A 151 10.16 7.29 -5.57
C ALA A 151 10.46 7.02 -4.09
N TYR A 152 11.55 6.29 -3.76
CA TYR A 152 11.98 6.09 -2.36
C TYR A 152 12.27 7.43 -1.66
N ARG A 153 12.52 8.51 -2.41
CA ARG A 153 12.66 9.88 -1.90
C ARG A 153 11.36 10.46 -1.35
N GLN A 154 10.20 9.93 -1.78
CA GLN A 154 8.89 10.30 -1.25
C GLN A 154 8.62 9.71 0.14
N LEU A 155 9.38 8.67 0.53
CA LEU A 155 9.34 8.09 1.87
C LEU A 155 10.41 8.78 2.72
N GLU A 156 10.00 9.71 3.58
CA GLU A 156 10.88 10.54 4.40
C GLU A 156 10.80 10.08 5.87
N PRO A 157 11.54 9.04 6.29
CA PRO A 157 11.49 8.55 7.66
C PRO A 157 12.03 9.58 8.65
N ASP A 158 12.93 10.46 8.22
CA ASP A 158 13.51 11.51 9.07
C ASP A 158 12.61 12.77 9.16
N ALA A 159 11.45 12.78 8.50
CA ALA A 159 10.48 13.87 8.63
C ALA A 159 9.99 13.99 10.09
N PRO A 160 9.72 15.23 10.58
CA PRO A 160 9.27 15.46 11.95
C PRO A 160 8.01 14.67 12.36
N GLU A 161 7.16 14.32 11.39
CA GLU A 161 5.91 13.60 11.61
C GLU A 161 6.09 12.09 11.72
N SER A 162 7.23 11.53 11.28
CA SER A 162 7.43 10.07 11.22
C SER A 162 7.39 9.38 12.60
N PRO A 163 8.00 9.92 13.67
CA PRO A 163 7.83 9.36 15.02
C PRO A 163 6.38 9.39 15.50
N LEU A 164 5.60 10.40 15.11
CA LEU A 164 4.18 10.49 15.43
C LEU A 164 3.40 9.42 14.66
N ALA A 165 3.59 9.27 13.35
CA ALA A 165 2.98 8.22 12.53
C ALA A 165 3.22 6.82 13.13
N ALA A 166 4.47 6.54 13.51
CA ALA A 166 4.85 5.29 14.16
C ALA A 166 4.15 5.08 15.52
N LYS A 167 4.01 6.15 16.32
CA LYS A 167 3.27 6.12 17.60
C LYS A 167 1.78 5.83 17.38
N ILE A 168 1.15 6.50 16.42
CA ILE A 168 -0.28 6.32 16.10
C ILE A 168 -0.55 4.88 15.67
N LEU A 169 0.24 4.35 14.74
CA LEU A 169 0.08 2.97 14.29
C LEU A 169 0.34 1.97 15.41
N ALA A 170 1.41 2.12 16.19
CA ALA A 170 1.71 1.22 17.30
C ALA A 170 0.59 1.19 18.35
N GLN A 171 0.02 2.35 18.70
CA GLN A 171 -1.10 2.45 19.62
C GLN A 171 -2.35 1.76 19.05
N ALA A 172 -2.67 2.00 17.78
CA ALA A 172 -3.84 1.43 17.14
C ALA A 172 -3.74 -0.10 17.03
N LEU A 173 -2.58 -0.62 16.63
CA LEU A 173 -2.32 -2.06 16.54
C LEU A 173 -2.42 -2.75 17.90
N ARG A 174 -1.89 -2.11 18.96
CA ARG A 174 -1.97 -2.66 20.33
C ARG A 174 -3.43 -2.77 20.79
N GLU A 175 -4.20 -1.71 20.59
CA GLU A 175 -5.62 -1.66 20.98
C GLU A 175 -6.45 -2.70 20.21
N THR A 176 -6.24 -2.80 18.90
CA THR A 176 -7.06 -3.65 18.03
C THR A 176 -6.70 -5.13 18.13
N TYR A 177 -5.40 -5.46 18.19
CA TYR A 177 -4.94 -6.85 18.08
C TYR A 177 -4.40 -7.43 19.39
N GLY A 178 -4.37 -6.65 20.47
CA GLY A 178 -3.84 -7.09 21.78
C GLY A 178 -2.35 -7.41 21.76
N VAL A 179 -1.58 -6.81 20.84
CA VAL A 179 -0.15 -7.10 20.66
C VAL A 179 0.73 -6.04 21.28
N HIS A 180 1.86 -6.46 21.87
CA HIS A 180 2.89 -5.54 22.33
C HIS A 180 3.80 -5.13 21.16
N ILE A 181 3.55 -3.95 20.61
CA ILE A 181 4.40 -3.32 19.59
C ILE A 181 4.83 -1.93 20.06
N THR A 182 6.12 -1.62 19.93
CA THR A 182 6.67 -0.32 20.31
C THR A 182 6.63 0.65 19.12
N PRO A 183 6.46 1.97 19.35
CA PRO A 183 6.61 2.96 18.29
C PRO A 183 7.97 2.88 17.59
N ALA A 184 9.05 2.54 18.32
CA ALA A 184 10.38 2.35 17.75
C ALA A 184 10.42 1.21 16.73
N ALA A 185 9.77 0.07 16.99
CA ALA A 185 9.72 -1.05 16.04
C ALA A 185 8.99 -0.66 14.74
N VAL A 186 7.88 0.10 14.85
CA VAL A 186 7.18 0.65 13.69
C VAL A 186 8.05 1.64 12.93
N TYR A 187 8.73 2.55 13.64
CA TYR A 187 9.64 3.51 13.02
C TYR A 187 10.81 2.83 12.28
N HIS A 188 11.37 1.77 12.86
CA HIS A 188 12.39 0.96 12.19
C HIS A 188 11.84 0.27 10.94
N SER A 189 10.60 -0.20 10.96
CA SER A 189 9.98 -0.82 9.79
C SER A 189 9.76 0.16 8.63
N MET A 190 9.47 1.44 8.94
CA MET A 190 9.44 2.53 7.95
C MET A 190 10.82 2.74 7.31
N ASN A 191 11.88 2.70 8.11
CA ASN A 191 13.26 2.81 7.62
C ASN A 191 13.66 1.62 6.75
N ASP A 192 13.31 0.39 7.15
CA ASP A 192 13.56 -0.82 6.38
C ASP A 192 12.85 -0.78 5.02
N MET A 193 11.58 -0.35 4.98
CA MET A 193 10.84 -0.16 3.74
C MET A 193 11.56 0.81 2.79
N ARG A 194 11.98 1.99 3.28
CA ARG A 194 12.74 2.94 2.46
C ARG A 194 14.04 2.33 1.93
N ARG A 195 14.79 1.65 2.79
CA ARG A 195 16.06 1.00 2.40
C ARG A 195 15.84 -0.04 1.31
N MET A 196 14.78 -0.86 1.41
CA MET A 196 14.48 -1.83 0.38
C MET A 196 14.12 -1.18 -0.95
N HIS A 197 13.27 -0.15 -0.97
CA HIS A 197 12.94 0.56 -2.20
C HIS A 197 14.16 1.25 -2.81
N HIS A 198 15.05 1.81 -1.98
CA HIS A 198 16.32 2.37 -2.44
C HIS A 198 17.23 1.31 -3.08
N LEU A 199 17.38 0.14 -2.44
CA LEU A 199 18.16 -0.99 -2.98
C LEU A 199 17.56 -1.52 -4.28
N ALA A 200 16.23 -1.64 -4.35
CA ALA A 200 15.53 -2.05 -5.56
C ALA A 200 15.77 -1.09 -6.72
N HIS A 201 15.75 0.22 -6.46
CA HIS A 201 16.04 1.24 -7.47
C HIS A 201 17.52 1.17 -7.95
N GLN A 202 18.48 1.09 -7.02
CA GLN A 202 19.91 0.94 -7.38
C GLN A 202 20.22 -0.35 -8.14
N GLY A 203 19.45 -1.41 -7.87
CA GLY A 203 19.60 -2.72 -8.49
C GLY A 203 19.28 -2.77 -9.99
N ALA A 204 18.62 -1.74 -10.54
CA ALA A 204 18.20 -1.70 -11.95
C ALA A 204 19.37 -1.99 -12.92
N SER A 205 20.55 -1.39 -12.66
CA SER A 205 21.77 -1.60 -13.47
C SER A 205 22.35 -3.02 -13.42
N ALA A 206 21.95 -3.82 -12.43
CA ALA A 206 22.43 -5.18 -12.19
C ALA A 206 21.35 -6.25 -12.44
N LEU A 207 20.14 -5.87 -12.87
CA LEU A 207 18.97 -6.74 -12.95
C LEU A 207 19.26 -8.05 -13.71
N ASN A 208 19.83 -7.95 -14.91
CA ASN A 208 20.16 -9.13 -15.73
C ASN A 208 21.20 -10.07 -15.09
N ARG A 209 22.09 -9.55 -14.23
CA ARG A 209 23.06 -10.39 -13.50
C ARG A 209 22.38 -11.07 -12.32
N LEU A 210 21.52 -10.34 -11.61
CA LEU A 210 20.76 -10.85 -10.47
C LEU A 210 19.79 -11.96 -10.90
N GLN A 211 19.02 -11.76 -11.98
CA GLN A 211 18.10 -12.77 -12.51
C GLN A 211 18.83 -14.07 -12.89
N ARG A 212 20.00 -13.98 -13.54
CA ARG A 212 20.82 -15.15 -13.90
C ARG A 212 21.30 -15.90 -12.65
N PHE A 213 21.76 -15.17 -11.65
CA PHE A 213 22.20 -15.76 -10.39
C PHE A 213 21.05 -16.44 -9.63
N GLU A 214 19.92 -15.75 -9.48
CA GLU A 214 18.71 -16.28 -8.85
C GLU A 214 18.20 -17.54 -9.54
N HIS A 215 18.20 -17.56 -10.87
CA HIS A 215 17.84 -18.73 -11.65
C HIS A 215 18.76 -19.92 -11.36
N LEU A 216 20.08 -19.68 -11.32
CA LEU A 216 21.08 -20.71 -11.05
C LEU A 216 20.91 -21.37 -9.67
N ILE A 217 20.51 -20.59 -8.66
CA ILE A 217 20.31 -21.10 -7.29
C ILE A 217 18.85 -21.51 -7.00
N GLY A 218 17.99 -21.57 -8.01
CA GLY A 218 16.59 -21.98 -7.88
C GLY A 218 15.70 -20.99 -7.12
N LYS A 219 16.07 -19.70 -7.07
CA LYS A 219 15.35 -18.62 -6.39
C LYS A 219 14.94 -17.49 -7.35
N SER A 220 14.53 -17.84 -8.57
CA SER A 220 14.12 -16.88 -9.60
C SER A 220 13.11 -15.84 -9.05
N GLY A 221 13.42 -14.56 -9.22
CA GLY A 221 12.54 -13.48 -8.81
C GLY A 221 12.56 -13.15 -7.33
N PHE A 222 13.49 -13.68 -6.54
CA PHE A 222 13.51 -13.42 -5.09
C PHE A 222 13.73 -11.93 -4.75
N ALA A 223 14.75 -11.32 -5.34
CA ALA A 223 15.04 -9.89 -5.23
C ALA A 223 14.83 -9.18 -6.57
N SER A 224 15.07 -9.83 -7.70
CA SER A 224 14.89 -9.21 -9.02
C SER A 224 13.43 -8.81 -9.32
N SER A 225 12.44 -9.46 -8.70
CA SER A 225 11.02 -9.09 -8.85
C SER A 225 10.64 -7.78 -8.16
N LEU A 226 11.47 -7.31 -7.22
CA LEU A 226 11.28 -6.05 -6.51
C LEU A 226 11.85 -4.86 -7.29
N ILE A 227 12.70 -5.14 -8.29
CA ILE A 227 13.32 -4.13 -9.14
C ILE A 227 12.35 -3.83 -10.27
N ARG A 228 11.99 -2.55 -10.43
CA ARG A 228 11.11 -2.13 -11.52
C ARG A 228 11.78 -2.39 -12.88
N PRO A 229 11.11 -3.07 -13.82
CA PRO A 229 11.66 -3.29 -15.15
C PRO A 229 11.71 -1.99 -15.95
N THR A 230 12.63 -1.91 -16.91
CA THR A 230 12.76 -0.75 -17.82
C THR A 230 11.66 -0.71 -18.86
N GLU A 231 11.19 -1.87 -19.30
CA GLU A 231 10.06 -2.01 -20.22
C GLU A 231 8.90 -2.73 -19.53
N PRO A 232 7.64 -2.40 -19.88
CA PRO A 232 6.49 -3.11 -19.37
C PRO A 232 6.53 -4.60 -19.69
N LEU A 233 5.95 -5.42 -18.82
CA LEU A 233 5.78 -6.83 -19.06
C LEU A 233 4.81 -7.04 -20.23
N ALA A 234 5.17 -7.95 -21.15
CA ALA A 234 4.32 -8.31 -22.29
C ALA A 234 2.99 -8.99 -21.91
N ALA A 235 2.72 -9.19 -20.62
CA ALA A 235 1.56 -9.89 -20.08
C ALA A 235 0.35 -8.97 -19.82
N ASP A 236 0.43 -7.68 -20.13
CA ASP A 236 -0.63 -6.69 -19.88
C ASP A 236 -1.10 -6.73 -18.40
N CYS A 237 -0.18 -6.49 -17.46
CA CYS A 237 -0.51 -6.61 -16.03
C CYS A 237 -1.49 -5.53 -15.55
N THR A 238 -1.69 -4.45 -16.30
CA THR A 238 -2.72 -3.43 -16.03
C THR A 238 -4.07 -3.75 -16.71
N ASN A 239 -4.14 -4.80 -17.53
CA ASN A 239 -5.34 -5.25 -18.23
C ASN A 239 -5.95 -4.15 -19.12
N GLN A 240 -5.13 -3.43 -19.88
CA GLN A 240 -5.56 -2.39 -20.82
C GLN A 240 -6.46 -2.94 -21.92
N GLU A 241 -6.30 -4.22 -22.27
CA GLU A 241 -7.17 -4.89 -23.23
C GLU A 241 -8.50 -5.37 -22.64
N HIS A 242 -8.77 -5.10 -21.36
CA HIS A 242 -10.00 -5.50 -20.66
C HIS A 242 -10.31 -7.00 -20.77
N ARG A 243 -9.28 -7.84 -20.75
CA ARG A 243 -9.45 -9.29 -20.83
C ARG A 243 -10.19 -9.80 -19.58
N PRO A 244 -11.05 -10.83 -19.70
CA PRO A 244 -11.71 -11.42 -18.55
C PRO A 244 -10.71 -11.93 -17.52
N TRP A 245 -10.99 -11.67 -16.25
CA TRP A 245 -10.25 -12.19 -15.10
C TRP A 245 -11.21 -12.57 -13.98
N THR A 246 -10.86 -13.60 -13.21
CA THR A 246 -11.72 -14.12 -12.14
C THR A 246 -11.45 -13.38 -10.85
N SER A 247 -12.44 -12.64 -10.36
CA SER A 247 -12.47 -12.10 -9.00
C SER A 247 -13.17 -13.08 -8.05
N ARG A 248 -13.15 -12.79 -6.75
CA ARG A 248 -13.89 -13.58 -5.76
C ARG A 248 -15.41 -13.48 -5.93
N THR A 249 -15.90 -12.43 -6.56
CA THR A 249 -17.34 -12.17 -6.76
C THR A 249 -17.83 -12.55 -8.15
N GLY A 250 -16.96 -13.13 -8.99
CA GLY A 250 -17.29 -13.52 -10.37
C GLY A 250 -16.25 -13.03 -11.37
N GLU A 251 -16.54 -13.29 -12.64
CA GLU A 251 -15.75 -12.78 -13.77
C GLU A 251 -15.86 -11.24 -13.86
N ARG A 252 -14.75 -10.60 -14.20
CA ARG A 252 -14.61 -9.15 -14.34
C ARG A 252 -13.74 -8.84 -15.55
N THR A 253 -13.84 -7.63 -16.07
CA THR A 253 -13.05 -7.14 -17.21
C THR A 253 -12.38 -5.78 -16.91
N ASP A 254 -12.51 -5.29 -15.68
CA ASP A 254 -11.94 -4.02 -15.26
C ASP A 254 -10.42 -4.02 -15.46
N SER A 255 -9.89 -2.90 -15.95
CA SER A 255 -8.48 -2.57 -15.95
C SER A 255 -8.03 -2.12 -14.55
N PHE A 256 -6.72 -1.99 -14.34
CA PHE A 256 -6.20 -1.40 -13.10
C PHE A 256 -6.70 0.04 -12.93
N SER A 257 -6.77 0.82 -14.01
CA SER A 257 -7.24 2.21 -14.01
C SER A 257 -8.72 2.32 -13.61
N ASP A 258 -9.59 1.41 -14.09
CA ASP A 258 -11.00 1.37 -13.67
C ASP A 258 -11.12 1.14 -12.15
N LEU A 259 -10.33 0.21 -11.61
CA LEU A 259 -10.32 -0.08 -10.18
C LEU A 259 -9.73 1.06 -9.36
N PHE A 260 -8.71 1.73 -9.88
CA PHE A 260 -8.10 2.91 -9.29
C PHE A 260 -9.13 4.03 -9.16
N ASP A 261 -9.85 4.36 -10.23
CA ASP A 261 -10.87 5.40 -10.22
C ASP A 261 -12.06 5.02 -9.34
N ALA A 262 -12.51 3.77 -9.38
CA ALA A 262 -13.59 3.26 -8.53
C ALA A 262 -13.28 3.33 -7.03
N ALA A 263 -11.99 3.33 -6.63
CA ALA A 263 -11.58 3.46 -5.23
C ALA A 263 -11.68 4.89 -4.68
N VAL A 264 -11.62 5.92 -5.54
CA VAL A 264 -11.52 7.34 -5.13
C VAL A 264 -12.71 7.78 -4.27
N PRO A 265 -13.99 7.54 -4.63
CA PRO A 265 -15.12 8.00 -3.84
C PRO A 265 -15.15 7.44 -2.41
N LEU A 266 -14.70 6.19 -2.25
CA LEU A 266 -14.60 5.56 -0.94
C LEU A 266 -13.52 6.23 -0.08
N ALA A 267 -12.33 6.49 -0.65
CA ALA A 267 -11.25 7.15 0.07
C ALA A 267 -11.67 8.54 0.57
N VAL A 268 -12.32 9.34 -0.29
CA VAL A 268 -12.86 10.66 0.07
C VAL A 268 -13.90 10.56 1.19
N SER A 269 -14.83 9.60 1.08
CA SER A 269 -15.88 9.42 2.09
C SER A 269 -15.32 8.98 3.45
N LEU A 270 -14.32 8.09 3.43
CA LEU A 270 -13.62 7.65 4.63
C LEU A 270 -12.83 8.76 5.30
N GLN A 271 -12.12 9.59 4.53
CA GLN A 271 -11.40 10.75 5.07
C GLN A 271 -12.35 11.75 5.73
N ARG A 272 -13.51 12.00 5.11
CA ARG A 272 -14.57 12.83 5.71
C ARG A 272 -15.10 12.22 7.01
N ALA A 273 -15.36 10.92 7.03
CA ALA A 273 -15.82 10.23 8.23
C ALA A 273 -14.76 10.27 9.36
N ALA A 274 -13.47 10.13 9.02
CA ALA A 274 -12.37 10.28 9.97
C ALA A 274 -12.24 11.71 10.51
N LEU A 275 -12.45 12.72 9.67
CA LEU A 275 -12.51 14.13 10.07
C LEU A 275 -13.66 14.38 11.07
N ASP A 276 -14.87 13.90 10.75
CA ASP A 276 -16.03 14.00 11.64
C ASP A 276 -15.79 13.26 12.96
N ARG A 277 -15.17 12.06 12.91
CA ARG A 277 -14.78 11.29 14.09
C ARG A 277 -13.80 12.05 14.97
N TYR A 278 -12.88 12.79 14.37
CA TYR A 278 -11.85 13.56 15.08
C TYR A 278 -12.44 14.78 15.81
N TYR A 279 -13.26 15.59 15.11
CA TYR A 279 -13.78 16.85 15.67
C TYR A 279 -15.10 16.72 16.41
N GLN A 280 -15.99 15.82 15.98
CA GLN A 280 -17.34 15.67 16.52
C GLN A 280 -17.50 14.41 17.39
N GLN A 281 -16.44 13.61 17.54
CA GLN A 281 -16.44 12.34 18.28
C GLN A 281 -17.50 11.33 17.81
N LYS A 282 -18.02 11.49 16.58
CA LYS A 282 -18.97 10.58 15.97
C LYS A 282 -18.27 9.27 15.57
N PRO A 283 -18.67 8.09 16.08
CA PRO A 283 -18.00 6.83 15.76
C PRO A 283 -18.00 6.57 14.25
N LEU A 284 -16.96 5.89 13.75
CA LEU A 284 -16.93 5.47 12.36
C LEU A 284 -18.04 4.44 12.08
N ASP A 285 -18.77 4.64 10.98
CA ASP A 285 -19.82 3.73 10.56
C ASP A 285 -19.20 2.42 10.01
N PRO A 286 -19.48 1.25 10.62
CA PRO A 286 -18.95 -0.03 10.14
C PRO A 286 -19.30 -0.34 8.67
N ARG A 287 -20.33 0.29 8.10
CA ARG A 287 -20.71 0.13 6.68
C ARG A 287 -19.66 0.64 5.71
N PHE A 288 -18.71 1.47 6.14
CA PHE A 288 -17.54 1.82 5.32
C PHE A 288 -16.60 0.63 5.08
N PHE A 289 -16.73 -0.43 5.89
CA PHE A 289 -15.82 -1.57 5.96
C PHE A 289 -16.49 -2.92 5.61
N PRO A 290 -17.18 -3.07 4.46
CA PRO A 290 -17.86 -4.32 4.15
C PRO A 290 -16.91 -5.44 3.72
N THR A 291 -15.62 -5.14 3.46
CA THR A 291 -14.56 -6.12 3.17
C THR A 291 -13.28 -5.80 3.94
N ASP A 292 -12.40 -6.79 4.09
CA ASP A 292 -11.02 -6.58 4.51
C ASP A 292 -10.17 -5.89 3.42
N PHE A 293 -8.86 -5.71 3.64
CA PHE A 293 -7.94 -5.10 2.66
C PHE A 293 -7.73 -5.96 1.41
N THR A 294 -8.07 -7.25 1.47
CA THR A 294 -7.98 -8.18 0.34
C THR A 294 -9.24 -8.20 -0.53
N GLY A 295 -10.28 -7.46 -0.12
CA GLY A 295 -11.59 -7.47 -0.76
C GLY A 295 -12.47 -8.65 -0.32
N THR A 296 -12.07 -9.39 0.72
CA THR A 296 -12.88 -10.50 1.27
C THR A 296 -14.01 -9.93 2.13
N PRO A 297 -15.28 -10.30 1.89
CA PRO A 297 -16.40 -9.83 2.71
C PRO A 297 -16.24 -10.14 4.19
N ILE A 298 -16.52 -9.16 5.04
CA ILE A 298 -16.56 -9.38 6.49
C ILE A 298 -17.87 -10.08 6.82
N LYS A 299 -17.79 -11.29 7.38
CA LYS A 299 -18.97 -11.99 7.91
C LYS A 299 -19.52 -11.18 9.09
N LYS A 300 -20.82 -10.88 9.04
CA LYS A 300 -21.55 -10.27 10.15
C LYS A 300 -21.68 -11.24 11.32
#